data_AF-X1FWQ5-F1
#
_entry.id   AF-X1FWQ5-F1
#
_cell.length_a   1.000
_cell.length_b   1.000
_cell.length_c   1.000
_cell.angle_alpha   90.00
_cell.angle_beta   90.00
_cell.angle_gamma   90.00
#
_symmetry.space_group_name_H-M   'P 1'
#
loop_
_entity.id
_entity.type
_entity.pdbx_description
1 polymer ?
#
loop_
_entity_poly.entity_id
_entity_poly.type
_entity_poly.pdbx_seq_one_letter_code
_entity_poly.pdbx_strand_id
1 'polypeptide(L)'
;ALNGVQLMFHAVDMLRQHVLPETRMHGIISKGGEAPNIVPDKAIARFYIRAPKRDYLNQVAEKVKNCAKGAALATQTAVKIKNFESSFDNLISNPAGESLLSNIYQEIGLKVDDRVRAAVGSSDIGNVNQRCPAFHPTIAITRQGVGLHTREFAAAVKTEKAHQAIIDGAKILTLTALKIFHEEETREAIMKDFQSNKQKIFYLYSSLSSKSS
;
A
#
# COMPACT_ATOMS: atom_id res chain seq x y z
N ALA A 1 -11.26 -24.46 17.83
CA ALA A 1 -10.71 -23.53 16.81
C ALA A 1 -10.52 -22.09 17.30
N LEU A 2 -11.45 -21.49 18.06
CA LEU A 2 -11.33 -20.09 18.51
C LEU A 2 -10.02 -19.81 19.28
N ASN A 3 -9.64 -20.67 20.23
CA ASN A 3 -8.41 -20.50 21.02
C ASN A 3 -7.15 -20.41 20.13
N GLY A 4 -7.10 -21.18 19.04
CA GLY A 4 -5.99 -21.10 18.06
C GLY A 4 -5.94 -19.74 17.36
N VAL A 5 -7.09 -19.15 17.04
CA VAL A 5 -7.16 -17.78 16.51
C VAL A 5 -6.74 -16.75 17.56
N GLN A 6 -7.20 -16.86 18.80
CA GLN A 6 -6.81 -15.93 19.87
C GLN A 6 -5.30 -15.97 20.13
N LEU A 7 -4.72 -17.17 20.21
CA LEU A 7 -3.27 -17.34 20.36
C LEU A 7 -2.50 -16.75 19.17
N MET A 8 -3.01 -16.90 17.94
CA MET A 8 -2.43 -16.26 16.76
C MET A 8 -2.41 -14.72 16.91
N PHE A 9 -3.49 -14.10 17.40
CA PHE A 9 -3.51 -12.64 17.62
C PHE A 9 -2.43 -12.21 18.62
N HIS A 10 -2.30 -12.91 19.75
CA HIS A 10 -1.24 -12.63 20.72
C HIS A 10 0.16 -12.78 20.13
N ALA A 11 0.40 -13.84 19.35
CA ALA A 11 1.67 -14.04 18.67
C ALA A 11 1.99 -12.92 17.66
N VAL A 12 0.98 -12.45 16.91
CA VAL A 12 1.13 -11.31 15.99
C VAL A 12 1.39 -10.00 16.74
N ASP A 13 0.77 -9.81 17.90
CA ASP A 13 1.00 -8.61 18.72
C ASP A 13 2.41 -8.59 19.31
N MET A 14 2.94 -9.73 19.78
CA MET A 14 4.35 -9.84 20.19
C MET A 14 5.30 -9.57 19.02
N LEU A 15 4.97 -10.04 17.82
CA LEU A 15 5.79 -9.81 16.62
C LEU A 15 5.97 -8.31 16.28
N ARG A 16 5.08 -7.43 16.75
CA ARG A 16 5.19 -5.97 16.50
C ARG A 16 6.48 -5.36 17.04
N GLN A 17 7.07 -5.94 18.08
CA GLN A 17 8.37 -5.48 18.62
C GLN A 17 9.56 -5.82 17.71
N HIS A 18 9.37 -6.69 16.72
CA HIS A 18 10.44 -7.27 15.89
C HIS A 18 10.30 -6.94 14.40
N VAL A 19 9.53 -5.90 14.08
CA VAL A 19 9.32 -5.40 12.71
C VAL A 19 9.58 -3.89 12.66
N LEU A 20 9.77 -3.34 11.46
CA LEU A 20 10.00 -1.92 11.28
C LEU A 20 8.83 -1.08 11.81
N PRO A 21 9.07 0.12 12.39
CA PRO A 21 8.03 0.99 12.95
C PRO A 21 6.93 1.39 11.96
N GLU A 22 7.18 1.35 10.65
CA GLU A 22 6.22 1.65 9.59
C GLU A 22 5.32 0.45 9.25
N THR A 23 5.65 -0.74 9.74
CA THR A 23 4.89 -1.97 9.50
C THR A 23 3.56 -1.89 10.22
N ARG A 24 2.49 -2.28 9.55
CA ARG A 24 1.17 -2.40 10.15
C ARG A 24 0.63 -3.81 9.94
N MET A 25 0.09 -4.38 11.01
CA MET A 25 -0.59 -5.67 11.02
C MET A 25 -1.95 -5.44 11.65
N HIS A 26 -3.03 -5.55 10.89
CA HIS A 26 -4.41 -5.35 11.35
C HIS A 26 -5.15 -6.66 11.24
N GLY A 27 -5.90 -7.04 12.26
CA GLY A 27 -6.61 -8.32 12.29
C GLY A 27 -8.03 -8.17 12.82
N ILE A 28 -8.96 -8.97 12.30
CA ILE A 28 -10.29 -9.20 12.87
C ILE A 28 -10.61 -10.69 12.94
N ILE A 29 -11.45 -11.07 13.90
CA ILE A 29 -12.07 -12.40 13.96
C ILE A 29 -13.43 -12.32 13.28
N SER A 30 -13.53 -12.80 12.05
CA SER A 30 -14.75 -12.77 11.24
C SER A 30 -15.74 -13.91 11.55
N LYS A 31 -15.26 -15.01 12.13
CA LYS A 31 -16.08 -16.09 12.71
C LYS A 31 -15.36 -16.63 13.95
N GLY A 32 -16.03 -16.58 15.11
CA GLY A 32 -15.42 -16.95 16.39
C GLY A 32 -16.19 -17.96 17.23
N GLY A 33 -17.43 -18.31 16.87
CA GLY A 33 -18.29 -19.18 17.68
C GLY A 33 -19.72 -18.65 17.68
N GLU A 34 -20.67 -19.49 18.09
CA GLU A 34 -22.11 -19.19 18.04
C GLU A 34 -22.77 -19.28 19.42
N ALA A 35 -22.19 -20.03 20.38
CA ALA A 35 -22.67 -20.12 21.76
C ALA A 35 -21.50 -20.21 22.77
N PRO A 36 -21.58 -19.60 23.96
CA PRO A 36 -20.48 -19.57 24.94
C PRO A 36 -20.11 -20.94 25.53
N ASN A 37 -21.07 -21.85 25.61
CA ASN A 37 -20.91 -23.20 26.17
C ASN A 37 -20.56 -24.26 25.11
N ILE A 38 -20.32 -23.87 23.86
CA ILE A 38 -19.97 -24.76 22.76
C ILE A 38 -18.59 -24.39 22.25
N VAL A 39 -17.67 -25.37 22.26
CA VAL A 39 -16.33 -25.19 21.68
C VAL A 39 -16.44 -25.12 20.15
N PRO A 40 -16.04 -24.01 19.49
CA PRO A 40 -16.18 -23.88 18.04
C PRO A 40 -15.23 -24.82 17.30
N ASP A 41 -15.77 -25.59 16.35
CA ASP A 41 -15.04 -26.46 15.42
C ASP A 41 -14.23 -25.66 14.38
N LYS A 42 -14.68 -24.44 14.05
CA LYS A 42 -14.07 -23.54 13.07
C LYS A 42 -14.09 -22.08 13.53
N ALA A 43 -12.96 -21.40 13.33
CA ALA A 43 -12.82 -19.95 13.51
C ALA A 43 -12.05 -19.36 12.31
N ILE A 44 -12.36 -18.11 11.96
CA ILE A 44 -11.76 -17.42 10.80
C ILE A 44 -11.30 -16.03 11.24
N ALA A 45 -10.00 -15.77 11.09
CA ALA A 45 -9.43 -14.44 11.17
C ALA A 45 -9.05 -13.89 9.79
N ARG A 46 -9.10 -12.57 9.63
CA ARG A 46 -8.62 -11.86 8.45
C ARG A 46 -7.55 -10.87 8.89
N PHE A 47 -6.44 -10.85 8.17
CA PHE A 47 -5.33 -9.95 8.46
C PHE A 47 -4.94 -9.12 7.23
N TYR A 48 -4.71 -7.83 7.45
CA TYR A 48 -3.97 -6.98 6.55
C TYR A 48 -2.57 -6.76 7.08
N ILE A 49 -1.58 -6.88 6.21
CA ILE A 49 -0.17 -6.65 6.51
C ILE A 49 0.33 -5.61 5.52
N ARG A 50 0.94 -4.55 6.04
CA ARG A 50 1.46 -3.45 5.26
C ARG A 50 2.88 -3.14 5.68
N ALA A 51 3.76 -2.95 4.71
CA ALA A 51 5.12 -2.49 4.96
C ALA A 51 5.60 -1.58 3.80
N PRO A 52 6.66 -0.77 3.99
CA PRO A 52 7.09 0.21 3.00
C PRO A 52 7.58 -0.36 1.66
N LYS A 53 8.11 -1.60 1.68
CA LYS A 53 8.69 -2.27 0.51
C LYS A 53 8.12 -3.67 0.36
N ARG A 54 7.88 -4.10 -0.88
CA ARG A 54 7.31 -5.42 -1.19
C ARG A 54 8.10 -6.60 -0.61
N ASP A 55 9.42 -6.59 -0.72
CA ASP A 55 10.24 -7.70 -0.19
C ASP A 55 10.16 -7.84 1.31
N TYR A 56 10.22 -6.70 1.99
CA TYR A 56 10.08 -6.69 3.44
C TYR A 56 8.67 -7.09 3.87
N LEU A 57 7.64 -6.65 3.14
CA LEU A 57 6.27 -7.12 3.34
C LEU A 57 6.18 -8.65 3.21
N ASN A 58 6.83 -9.26 2.23
CA ASN A 58 6.83 -10.71 2.04
C ASN A 58 7.47 -11.43 3.25
N GLN A 59 8.57 -10.90 3.77
CA GLN A 59 9.22 -11.44 4.98
C GLN A 59 8.30 -11.35 6.20
N VAL A 60 7.67 -10.18 6.44
CA VAL A 60 6.73 -9.99 7.56
C VAL A 60 5.51 -10.90 7.40
N ALA A 61 4.98 -11.03 6.17
CA ALA A 61 3.86 -11.92 5.89
C ALA A 61 4.18 -13.38 6.25
N GLU A 62 5.39 -13.86 5.94
CA GLU A 62 5.79 -15.21 6.33
C GLU A 62 5.91 -15.37 7.86
N LYS A 63 6.42 -14.36 8.56
CA LYS A 63 6.43 -14.36 10.04
C LYS A 63 5.01 -14.45 10.61
N VAL A 64 4.06 -13.69 10.08
CA VAL A 64 2.63 -13.77 10.49
C VAL A 64 2.02 -15.14 10.17
N LYS A 65 2.36 -15.76 9.03
CA LYS A 65 1.95 -17.14 8.75
C LYS A 65 2.52 -18.12 9.76
N ASN A 66 3.77 -17.93 10.19
CA ASN A 66 4.39 -18.77 11.22
C ASN A 66 3.71 -18.60 12.59
N CYS A 67 3.25 -17.39 12.95
CA CYS A 67 2.38 -17.21 14.13
C CYS A 67 1.11 -18.07 14.03
N ALA A 68 0.46 -18.13 12.86
CA ALA A 68 -0.72 -18.96 12.65
C ALA A 68 -0.41 -20.47 12.76
N LYS A 69 0.70 -20.92 12.14
CA LYS A 69 1.16 -22.32 12.23
C LYS A 69 1.51 -22.71 13.67
N GLY A 70 2.21 -21.83 14.40
CA GLY A 70 2.58 -22.05 15.80
C GLY A 70 1.37 -22.10 16.73
N ALA A 71 0.38 -21.20 16.53
CA ALA A 71 -0.85 -21.23 17.30
C ALA A 71 -1.68 -22.49 17.02
N ALA A 72 -1.71 -22.96 15.77
CA ALA A 72 -2.35 -24.22 15.41
C ALA A 72 -1.70 -25.41 16.11
N LEU A 73 -0.37 -25.49 16.08
CA LEU A 73 0.40 -26.52 16.77
C LEU A 73 0.13 -26.52 18.28
N ALA A 74 0.25 -25.37 18.94
CA ALA A 74 0.08 -25.26 20.39
C ALA A 74 -1.34 -25.61 20.87
N THR A 75 -2.35 -25.41 20.01
CA THR A 75 -3.75 -25.69 20.35
C THR A 75 -4.26 -27.01 19.77
N GLN A 76 -3.39 -27.81 19.14
CA GLN A 76 -3.74 -29.06 18.47
C GLN A 76 -4.87 -28.89 17.45
N THR A 77 -4.83 -27.78 16.69
CA THR A 77 -5.77 -27.48 15.61
C THR A 77 -5.08 -27.48 14.25
N ALA A 78 -5.86 -27.49 13.16
CA ALA A 78 -5.36 -27.32 11.81
C ALA A 78 -5.55 -25.87 11.32
N VAL A 79 -4.63 -25.36 10.51
CA VAL A 79 -4.73 -24.02 9.90
C VAL A 79 -4.67 -24.09 8.38
N LYS A 80 -5.58 -23.36 7.73
CA LYS A 80 -5.55 -23.10 6.28
C LYS A 80 -5.39 -21.61 6.04
N ILE A 81 -4.32 -21.24 5.35
CA ILE A 81 -4.00 -19.84 5.03
C ILE A 81 -4.28 -19.60 3.55
N LYS A 82 -5.00 -18.53 3.24
CA LYS A 82 -5.23 -18.07 1.87
C LYS A 82 -5.26 -16.55 1.83
N ASN A 83 -4.84 -15.99 0.69
CA ASN A 83 -5.11 -14.59 0.39
C ASN A 83 -6.60 -14.47 0.05
N PHE A 84 -7.29 -13.52 0.69
CA PHE A 84 -8.70 -13.25 0.40
C PHE A 84 -8.88 -12.07 -0.56
N GLU A 85 -7.80 -11.32 -0.82
CA GLU A 85 -7.73 -10.19 -1.75
C GLU A 85 -6.38 -10.20 -2.49
N SER A 86 -6.32 -9.46 -3.60
CA SER A 86 -5.08 -9.21 -4.33
C SER A 86 -4.09 -8.40 -3.48
N SER A 87 -2.79 -8.63 -3.67
CA SER A 87 -1.75 -7.84 -3.01
C SER A 87 -1.46 -6.56 -3.78
N PHE A 88 -1.32 -5.45 -3.06
CA PHE A 88 -0.85 -4.18 -3.62
C PHE A 88 0.65 -4.03 -3.43
N ASP A 89 1.34 -3.54 -4.47
CA ASP A 89 2.78 -3.25 -4.42
C ASP A 89 3.04 -1.78 -4.05
N ASN A 90 4.27 -1.47 -3.63
CA ASN A 90 4.68 -0.09 -3.39
C ASN A 90 4.92 0.66 -4.70
N LEU A 91 4.80 1.99 -4.67
CA LEU A 91 5.27 2.84 -5.77
C LEU A 91 6.80 2.92 -5.78
N ILE A 92 7.36 3.09 -6.96
CA ILE A 92 8.77 3.35 -7.27
C ILE A 92 8.89 4.84 -7.56
N SER A 93 9.89 5.50 -6.96
CA SER A 93 10.16 6.92 -7.20
C SER A 93 10.59 7.15 -8.65
N ASN A 94 10.17 8.28 -9.22
CA ASN A 94 10.52 8.67 -10.57
C ASN A 94 10.67 10.21 -10.58
N PRO A 95 11.85 10.73 -10.22
CA PRO A 95 12.08 12.16 -10.10
C PRO A 95 11.67 12.97 -11.33
N ALA A 96 11.99 12.51 -12.54
CA ALA A 96 11.62 13.18 -13.78
C ALA A 96 10.10 13.34 -13.92
N GLY A 97 9.33 12.29 -13.65
CA GLY A 97 7.87 12.35 -13.71
C GLY A 97 7.24 13.10 -12.54
N GLU A 98 7.86 13.08 -11.36
CA GLU A 98 7.47 13.91 -10.21
C GLU A 98 7.66 15.40 -10.54
N SER A 99 8.78 15.78 -11.17
CA SER A 99 9.03 17.13 -11.67
C SER A 99 8.04 17.56 -12.76
N LEU A 100 7.75 16.68 -13.72
CA LEU A 100 6.73 16.93 -14.75
C LEU A 100 5.39 17.27 -14.12
N LEU A 101 4.93 16.47 -13.16
CA LEU A 101 3.66 16.70 -12.48
C LEU A 101 3.68 18.02 -11.71
N SER A 102 4.76 18.31 -10.95
CA SER A 102 4.91 19.56 -10.21
C SER A 102 4.78 20.79 -11.12
N ASN A 103 5.43 20.75 -12.30
CA ASN A 103 5.32 21.81 -13.30
C ASN A 103 3.89 21.97 -13.82
N ILE A 104 3.19 20.85 -14.08
CA ILE A 104 1.79 20.88 -14.52
C ILE A 104 0.88 21.49 -13.44
N TYR A 105 1.06 21.14 -12.16
CA TYR A 105 0.31 21.77 -11.07
C TYR A 105 0.49 23.29 -11.08
N GLN A 106 1.73 23.77 -11.23
CA GLN A 106 2.03 25.20 -11.30
C GLN A 106 1.41 25.87 -12.54
N GLU A 107 1.49 25.22 -13.71
CA GLU A 107 0.94 25.71 -14.98
C GLU A 107 -0.57 25.96 -14.88
N ILE A 108 -1.31 25.10 -14.18
CA ILE A 108 -2.76 25.26 -13.98
C ILE A 108 -3.13 26.04 -12.71
N GLY A 109 -2.14 26.67 -12.05
CA GLY A 109 -2.36 27.55 -10.89
C GLY A 109 -2.58 26.83 -9.55
N LEU A 110 -2.27 25.54 -9.45
CA LEU A 110 -2.34 24.79 -8.20
C LEU A 110 -1.02 24.86 -7.44
N LYS A 111 -1.11 25.16 -6.14
CA LYS A 111 0.05 25.17 -5.25
C LYS A 111 0.37 23.75 -4.78
N VAL A 112 1.60 23.32 -5.02
CA VAL A 112 2.17 22.11 -4.43
C VAL A 112 2.74 22.48 -3.06
N ASP A 113 2.30 21.81 -1.99
CA ASP A 113 2.88 21.95 -0.65
C ASP A 113 3.69 20.70 -0.31
N ASP A 114 5.00 20.76 -0.54
CA ASP A 114 5.93 19.65 -0.31
C ASP A 114 6.03 19.22 1.17
N ARG A 115 5.51 20.05 2.09
CA ARG A 115 5.49 19.74 3.53
C ARG A 115 4.33 18.82 3.90
N VAL A 116 3.31 18.72 3.04
CA VAL A 116 2.18 17.82 3.24
C VAL A 116 2.53 16.47 2.64
N ARG A 117 2.84 15.50 3.50
CA ARG A 117 2.94 14.11 3.06
C ARG A 117 1.57 13.67 2.55
N ALA A 118 1.51 13.28 1.28
CA ALA A 118 0.31 12.68 0.70
C ALA A 118 -0.19 11.54 1.59
N ALA A 119 -1.51 11.40 1.68
CA ALA A 119 -2.12 10.30 2.41
C ALA A 119 -1.56 8.99 1.87
N VAL A 120 -0.90 8.20 2.72
CA VAL A 120 -0.26 6.97 2.30
C VAL A 120 -1.36 5.91 2.09
N GLY A 121 -1.82 5.75 0.85
CA GLY A 121 -2.80 4.73 0.44
C GLY A 121 -2.17 3.37 0.16
N SER A 122 -2.99 2.31 0.14
CA SER A 122 -2.65 1.04 -0.49
C SER A 122 -3.55 0.90 -1.72
N SER A 123 -2.97 0.98 -2.93
CA SER A 123 -3.71 1.00 -4.19
C SER A 123 -2.99 0.16 -5.24
N ASP A 124 -3.80 -0.44 -6.11
CA ASP A 124 -3.42 -1.23 -7.28
C ASP A 124 -2.52 -0.49 -8.29
N ILE A 125 -2.51 0.84 -8.29
CA ILE A 125 -1.57 1.63 -9.10
C ILE A 125 -0.11 1.26 -8.82
N GLY A 126 0.19 0.79 -7.61
CA GLY A 126 1.50 0.28 -7.24
C GLY A 126 1.90 -0.91 -8.10
N ASN A 127 0.97 -1.84 -8.35
CA ASN A 127 1.23 -3.00 -9.20
C ASN A 127 1.49 -2.59 -10.66
N VAL A 128 0.77 -1.58 -11.17
CA VAL A 128 1.02 -1.02 -12.51
C VAL A 128 2.38 -0.34 -12.57
N ASN A 129 2.70 0.48 -11.55
CA ASN A 129 3.97 1.17 -11.41
C ASN A 129 5.16 0.19 -11.36
N GLN A 130 5.00 -1.04 -10.87
CA GLN A 130 6.07 -2.06 -10.96
C GLN A 130 6.36 -2.51 -12.41
N ARG A 131 5.44 -2.29 -13.35
CA ARG A 131 5.53 -2.78 -14.73
C ARG A 131 5.94 -1.69 -15.71
N CYS A 132 5.39 -0.49 -15.57
CA CYS A 132 5.72 0.69 -16.38
C CYS A 132 5.73 1.96 -15.50
N PRO A 133 6.29 3.08 -16.00
CA PRO A 133 6.11 4.37 -15.34
C PRO A 133 4.62 4.66 -15.15
N ALA A 134 4.21 4.82 -13.89
CA ALA A 134 2.84 5.15 -13.52
C ALA A 134 2.86 6.10 -12.34
N PHE A 135 1.96 7.08 -12.33
CA PHE A 135 1.94 8.15 -11.35
C PHE A 135 0.58 8.23 -10.66
N HIS A 136 0.57 8.69 -9.42
CA HIS A 136 -0.64 8.85 -8.62
C HIS A 136 -0.74 10.30 -8.10
N PRO A 137 -1.04 11.28 -8.99
CA PRO A 137 -1.25 12.66 -8.58
C PRO A 137 -2.46 12.77 -7.64
N THR A 138 -2.43 13.71 -6.70
CA THR A 138 -3.52 13.95 -5.75
C THR A 138 -3.83 15.44 -5.63
N ILE A 139 -5.11 15.77 -5.45
CA ILE A 139 -5.59 17.15 -5.30
C ILE A 139 -6.33 17.26 -3.98
N ALA A 140 -6.02 18.29 -3.19
CA ALA A 140 -6.65 18.51 -1.90
C ALA A 140 -8.05 19.13 -2.04
N ILE A 141 -9.08 18.37 -1.68
CA ILE A 141 -10.48 18.86 -1.64
C ILE A 141 -10.91 19.33 -0.24
N THR A 142 -10.14 19.03 0.81
CA THR A 142 -10.42 19.44 2.19
C THR A 142 -9.33 20.35 2.76
N ARG A 143 -9.56 20.88 3.97
CA ARG A 143 -8.48 21.41 4.82
C ARG A 143 -7.60 20.26 5.35
N GLN A 144 -6.41 20.58 5.84
CA GLN A 144 -5.57 19.61 6.54
C GLN A 144 -6.29 19.02 7.76
N GLY A 145 -6.00 17.76 8.08
CA GLY A 145 -6.54 17.06 9.25
C GLY A 145 -7.84 16.28 9.01
N VAL A 146 -8.46 16.38 7.83
CA VAL A 146 -9.61 15.52 7.48
C VAL A 146 -9.09 14.17 6.99
N GLY A 147 -9.36 13.11 7.75
CA GLY A 147 -8.96 11.76 7.41
C GLY A 147 -9.74 11.18 6.23
N LEU A 148 -9.07 10.39 5.39
CA LEU A 148 -9.74 9.53 4.41
C LEU A 148 -10.68 8.53 5.13
N HIS A 149 -11.72 8.07 4.42
CA HIS A 149 -12.72 7.12 4.94
C HIS A 149 -13.57 7.64 6.12
N THR A 150 -13.72 8.96 6.25
CA THR A 150 -14.61 9.59 7.25
C THR A 150 -15.90 10.10 6.62
N ARG A 151 -16.94 10.30 7.44
CA ARG A 151 -18.19 10.96 6.99
C ARG A 151 -17.92 12.40 6.53
N GLU A 152 -16.99 13.09 7.17
CA GLU A 152 -16.57 14.45 6.80
C GLU A 152 -15.96 14.46 5.38
N PHE A 153 -15.04 13.54 5.08
CA PHE A 153 -14.48 13.42 3.72
C PHE A 153 -15.55 13.03 2.69
N ALA A 154 -16.48 12.13 3.05
CA ALA A 154 -17.60 11.75 2.20
C ALA A 154 -18.58 12.90 1.91
N ALA A 155 -18.69 13.88 2.81
CA ALA A 155 -19.42 15.12 2.53
C ALA A 155 -18.60 16.05 1.63
N ALA A 156 -17.29 16.15 1.86
CA ALA A 156 -16.40 17.01 1.08
C ALA A 156 -16.35 16.68 -0.42
N VAL A 157 -16.44 15.39 -0.78
CA VAL A 157 -16.44 14.96 -2.21
C VAL A 157 -17.66 15.46 -3.00
N LYS A 158 -18.70 15.98 -2.34
CA LYS A 158 -19.92 16.50 -2.98
C LYS A 158 -19.92 18.03 -3.12
N THR A 159 -18.83 18.68 -2.73
CA THR A 159 -18.74 20.16 -2.74
C THR A 159 -18.31 20.68 -4.10
N GLU A 160 -18.60 21.95 -4.40
CA GLU A 160 -18.11 22.63 -5.61
C GLU A 160 -16.57 22.59 -5.72
N LYS A 161 -15.86 22.63 -4.58
CA LYS A 161 -14.41 22.47 -4.56
C LYS A 161 -13.98 21.08 -5.07
N ALA A 162 -14.71 20.02 -4.72
CA ALA A 162 -14.43 18.69 -5.23
C ALA A 162 -14.78 18.56 -6.71
N HIS A 163 -15.87 19.17 -7.17
CA HIS A 163 -16.20 19.24 -8.60
C HIS A 163 -15.11 19.98 -9.40
N GLN A 164 -14.60 21.10 -8.89
CA GLN A 164 -13.48 21.81 -9.50
C GLN A 164 -12.21 20.94 -9.54
N ALA A 165 -11.92 20.19 -8.46
CA ALA A 165 -10.80 19.26 -8.44
C ALA A 165 -10.92 18.13 -9.47
N ILE A 166 -12.12 17.70 -9.85
CA ILE A 166 -12.32 16.74 -10.95
C ILE A 166 -11.89 17.37 -12.27
N ILE A 167 -12.30 18.62 -12.54
CA ILE A 167 -11.91 19.36 -13.74
C ILE A 167 -10.38 19.55 -13.78
N ASP A 168 -9.78 19.94 -12.66
CA ASP A 168 -8.33 20.14 -12.58
C ASP A 168 -7.58 18.80 -12.70
N GLY A 169 -8.12 17.72 -12.17
CA GLY A 169 -7.63 16.36 -12.38
C GLY A 169 -7.63 15.97 -13.87
N ALA A 170 -8.69 16.29 -14.60
CA ALA A 170 -8.76 16.07 -16.04
C ALA A 170 -7.69 16.87 -16.80
N LYS A 171 -7.45 18.13 -16.41
CA LYS A 171 -6.35 18.94 -16.97
C LYS A 171 -4.98 18.32 -16.70
N ILE A 172 -4.73 17.88 -15.46
CA ILE A 172 -3.46 17.24 -15.08
C ILE A 172 -3.22 16.01 -15.92
N LEU A 173 -4.21 15.10 -16.02
CA LEU A 173 -4.08 13.88 -16.81
C LEU A 173 -3.83 14.20 -18.30
N THR A 174 -4.56 15.16 -18.85
CA THR A 174 -4.44 15.55 -20.27
C THR A 174 -3.08 16.17 -20.57
N LEU A 175 -2.64 17.15 -19.76
CA LEU A 175 -1.34 17.79 -19.92
C LEU A 175 -0.19 16.80 -19.70
N THR A 176 -0.32 15.87 -18.76
CA THR A 176 0.67 14.82 -18.52
C THR A 176 0.82 13.95 -19.77
N ALA A 177 -0.30 13.49 -20.35
CA ALA A 177 -0.27 12.70 -21.57
C ALA A 177 0.35 13.50 -22.73
N LEU A 178 -0.10 14.73 -22.96
CA LEU A 178 0.40 15.59 -24.04
C LEU A 178 1.92 15.80 -23.94
N LYS A 179 2.43 16.18 -22.77
CA LYS A 179 3.86 16.42 -22.57
C LYS A 179 4.66 15.13 -22.76
N ILE A 180 4.20 13.98 -22.24
CA ILE A 180 4.89 12.69 -22.47
C ILE A 180 4.92 12.30 -23.95
N PHE A 181 3.86 12.58 -24.71
CA PHE A 181 3.81 12.25 -26.13
C PHE A 181 4.64 13.19 -27.00
N HIS A 182 4.66 14.49 -26.68
CA HIS A 182 5.31 15.52 -27.51
C HIS A 182 6.74 15.88 -27.07
N GLU A 183 7.12 15.65 -25.81
CA GLU A 183 8.45 15.97 -25.27
C GLU A 183 9.27 14.69 -25.12
N GLU A 184 10.10 14.40 -26.13
CA GLU A 184 10.94 13.21 -26.16
C GLU A 184 11.91 13.14 -24.97
N GLU A 185 12.57 14.25 -24.63
CA GLU A 185 13.49 14.32 -23.50
C GLU A 185 12.82 13.96 -22.17
N THR A 186 11.61 14.49 -21.93
CA THR A 186 10.81 14.19 -20.73
C THR A 186 10.48 12.70 -20.66
N ARG A 187 10.05 12.10 -21.78
CA ARG A 187 9.73 10.67 -21.86
C ARG A 187 10.95 9.79 -21.62
N GLU A 188 12.09 10.13 -22.20
CA GLU A 188 13.35 9.40 -22.01
C GLU A 188 13.84 9.47 -20.56
N ALA A 189 13.78 10.66 -19.94
CA ALA A 189 14.16 10.85 -18.54
C ALA A 189 13.28 9.99 -17.60
N ILE A 190 11.95 10.00 -17.80
CA ILE A 190 11.02 9.15 -17.04
C ILE A 190 11.37 7.67 -17.20
N MET A 191 11.67 7.22 -18.42
CA MET A 191 12.01 5.82 -18.67
C MET A 191 13.35 5.45 -18.03
N LYS A 192 14.34 6.35 -18.09
CA LYS A 192 15.66 6.16 -17.45
C LYS A 192 15.54 6.03 -15.94
N ASP A 193 14.77 6.89 -15.28
CA ASP A 193 14.52 6.80 -13.83
C ASP A 193 13.85 5.48 -13.46
N PHE A 194 12.86 5.06 -14.25
CA PHE A 194 12.15 3.80 -14.04
C PHE A 194 13.08 2.58 -14.16
N GLN A 195 13.89 2.52 -15.22
CA GLN A 195 14.84 1.42 -15.45
C GLN A 195 15.94 1.38 -14.38
N SER A 196 16.46 2.53 -13.98
CA SER A 196 17.49 2.64 -12.94
C SER A 196 17.02 2.06 -11.61
N ASN A 197 15.76 2.29 -11.24
CA ASN A 197 15.18 1.71 -10.04
C ASN A 197 14.96 0.19 -10.15
N LYS A 198 14.58 -0.32 -11.34
CA LYS A 198 14.52 -1.79 -11.56
C LYS A 198 15.88 -2.46 -11.47
N GLN A 199 16.94 -1.83 -11.99
CA GLN A 199 18.29 -2.36 -11.87
C GLN A 199 18.76 -2.39 -10.41
N LYS A 200 18.51 -1.33 -9.63
CA LYS A 200 18.81 -1.32 -8.19
C LYS A 200 18.10 -2.46 -7.45
N ILE A 201 16.83 -2.72 -7.78
CA ILE A 201 16.06 -3.84 -7.24
C ILE A 201 16.69 -5.18 -7.64
N PHE A 202 17.09 -5.35 -8.90
CA PHE A 202 17.75 -6.57 -9.37
C PHE A 202 19.09 -6.85 -8.65
N TYR A 203 19.94 -5.83 -8.48
CA TYR A 203 21.20 -5.95 -7.74
C TYR A 203 20.99 -6.24 -6.24
N LEU A 204 19.93 -5.69 -5.64
CA LEU A 204 19.53 -6.06 -4.27
C LEU A 204 19.14 -7.55 -4.18
N TYR A 205 18.40 -8.09 -5.15
CA TYR A 205 18.07 -9.51 -5.16
C TYR A 205 19.28 -10.42 -5.39
N SER A 206 20.18 -10.07 -6.32
CA SER A 206 21.38 -10.88 -6.58
C SER A 206 22.32 -10.91 -5.36
N SER A 207 22.43 -9.79 -4.63
CA SER A 207 23.27 -9.69 -3.43
C SER A 207 22.65 -10.32 -2.17
N LEU A 208 21.32 -10.40 -2.08
CA LEU A 208 20.63 -11.15 -1.02
C LEU A 208 20.66 -12.67 -1.26
N SER A 209 20.61 -13.11 -2.52
CA SER A 209 20.73 -14.52 -2.90
C SER A 209 22.15 -15.07 -2.72
N SER A 210 23.18 -14.23 -2.70
CA SER A 210 24.59 -14.66 -2.57
C SER A 210 25.07 -14.74 -1.12
N LYS A 211 24.20 -14.52 -0.12
CA LYS A 211 24.53 -14.63 1.32
C LYS A 211 23.96 -15.87 1.99
N SER A 212 23.40 -16.81 1.23
CA SER A 212 23.01 -18.14 1.69
C SER A 212 23.92 -19.20 1.09
N SER A 213 25.13 -19.29 1.61
CA SER A 213 26.06 -20.41 1.43
C SER A 213 26.97 -20.48 2.64
#